data_AF-A0A7C5H2W9-F1
#
_entry.id   AF-A0A7C5H2W9-F1
#
_cell.length_a   1.000
_cell.length_b   1.000
_cell.length_c   1.000
_cell.angle_alpha   90.00
_cell.angle_beta   90.00
_cell.angle_gamma   90.00
#
_symmetry.space_group_name_H-M   'P 1'
#
loop_
_entity.id
_entity.type
_entity.pdbx_description
1 polymer ?
#
loop_
_entity_poly.entity_id
_entity_poly.type
_entity_poly.pdbx_seq_one_letter_code
_entity_poly.pdbx_strand_id
1 'polypeptide(L)'
;MKAKLWVNHRPVELNRFVEDLVARVSVAIVSALKGTGDMQELDIALTGEEVKVAVDGREIPLNPFTTEVIASTLRGLISPLKGVDDAAQVSVSVKVD
;
A
#
# COMPACT_ATOMS: atom_id res chain seq x y z
N MET A 1 -9.13 8.68 7.04
CA MET A 1 -8.46 7.63 6.27
C MET A 1 -8.87 6.23 6.71
N LYS A 2 -9.11 5.33 5.76
CA LYS A 2 -9.37 3.90 6.03
C LYS A 2 -8.61 3.04 5.03
N ALA A 3 -7.87 2.04 5.52
CA ALA A 3 -7.17 1.07 4.69
C ALA A 3 -7.89 -0.28 4.66
N LYS A 4 -7.82 -0.95 3.51
CA LYS A 4 -8.09 -2.37 3.39
C LYS A 4 -6.82 -3.06 2.91
N LEU A 5 -6.55 -4.24 3.46
CA LEU A 5 -5.37 -5.04 3.15
C LEU A 5 -5.81 -6.42 2.69
N TRP A 6 -5.20 -6.88 1.59
CA TRP A 6 -5.26 -8.26 1.16
C TRP A 6 -3.85 -8.82 1.07
N VAL A 7 -3.69 -10.06 1.50
CA VAL A 7 -2.47 -10.84 1.35
C VAL A 7 -2.83 -12.16 0.71
N ASN A 8 -2.15 -12.50 -0.39
CA ASN A 8 -2.42 -13.72 -1.17
C ASN A 8 -3.92 -13.90 -1.49
N HIS A 9 -4.56 -12.83 -1.99
CA HIS A 9 -6.00 -12.73 -2.30
C HIS A 9 -6.96 -12.86 -1.12
N ARG A 10 -6.46 -12.96 0.11
CA ARG A 10 -7.29 -13.06 1.32
C ARG A 10 -7.34 -11.73 2.05
N PRO A 11 -8.54 -11.25 2.44
CA PRO A 11 -8.63 -10.04 3.24
C PRO A 11 -8.00 -10.27 4.61
N VAL A 12 -7.21 -9.29 5.07
CA VAL A 12 -6.64 -9.26 6.42
C VAL A 12 -7.52 -8.36 7.29
N GLU A 13 -8.01 -8.88 8.40
CA GLU A 13 -8.80 -8.09 9.35
C GLU A 13 -7.88 -7.11 10.09
N LEU A 14 -8.16 -5.81 9.92
CA LEU A 14 -7.41 -4.75 10.57
C LEU A 14 -8.23 -4.17 11.72
N ASN A 15 -7.60 -4.03 12.89
CA ASN A 15 -8.16 -3.17 13.92
C ASN A 15 -7.94 -1.70 13.55
N ARG A 16 -8.61 -0.79 14.28
CA ARG A 16 -8.56 0.65 13.99
C ARG A 16 -7.14 1.25 13.98
N PHE A 17 -6.26 0.79 14.87
CA PHE A 17 -4.89 1.30 14.92
C PHE A 17 -4.10 0.86 13.68
N VAL A 18 -4.18 -0.42 13.32
CA VAL A 18 -3.47 -0.97 12.15
C VAL A 18 -4.03 -0.37 10.86
N GLU A 19 -5.34 -0.21 10.75
CA GLU A 19 -6.00 0.45 9.62
C GLU A 19 -5.44 1.85 9.39
N ASP A 20 -5.40 2.68 10.44
CA ASP A 20 -4.93 4.06 10.35
C ASP A 20 -3.40 4.13 10.08
N LEU A 21 -2.61 3.25 10.70
CA LEU A 21 -1.17 3.17 10.47
C LEU A 21 -0.85 2.79 9.01
N VAL A 22 -1.48 1.72 8.49
CA VAL A 22 -1.30 1.28 7.10
C VAL A 22 -1.73 2.37 6.14
N ALA A 23 -2.88 3.00 6.37
CA ALA A 23 -3.36 4.10 5.54
C ALA A 23 -2.36 5.26 5.49
N ARG A 24 -1.93 5.76 6.65
CA ARG A 24 -1.04 6.93 6.74
C ARG A 24 0.31 6.70 6.10
N VAL A 25 0.94 5.55 6.38
CA VAL A 25 2.25 5.24 5.80
C VAL A 25 2.15 5.09 4.28
N SER A 26 1.10 4.41 3.78
CA SER A 26 0.87 4.23 2.35
C SER A 26 0.62 5.55 1.63
N VAL A 27 -0.15 6.46 2.23
CA VAL A 27 -0.38 7.78 1.65
C VAL A 27 0.88 8.64 1.74
N ALA A 28 1.61 8.63 2.86
CA ALA A 28 2.83 9.41 3.02
C ALA A 28 3.90 9.04 1.97
N ILE A 29 4.16 7.75 1.78
CA ILE A 29 5.18 7.30 0.81
C ILE A 29 4.79 7.64 -0.63
N VAL A 30 3.51 7.53 -0.99
CA VAL A 30 3.04 7.87 -2.34
C VAL A 30 2.97 9.38 -2.55
N SER A 31 2.54 10.17 -1.55
CA SER A 31 2.43 11.63 -1.64
C SER A 31 3.77 12.34 -1.91
N ALA A 32 4.88 11.67 -1.59
CA ALA A 32 6.22 12.14 -1.91
C ALA A 32 6.51 12.08 -3.43
N LEU A 33 5.70 11.37 -4.22
CA LEU A 33 5.83 11.29 -5.67
C LEU A 33 5.24 12.53 -6.34
N LYS A 34 5.92 12.99 -7.39
CA LYS A 34 5.48 14.16 -8.17
C LYS A 34 4.07 13.92 -8.73
N GLY A 35 3.15 14.84 -8.43
CA GLY A 35 1.79 14.85 -8.96
C GLY A 35 0.76 14.02 -8.18
N THR A 36 1.07 13.64 -6.94
CA THR A 36 0.20 12.77 -6.10
C THR A 36 -0.27 13.41 -4.79
N GLY A 37 -0.04 14.72 -4.59
CA GLY A 37 -0.26 15.40 -3.31
C GLY A 37 -1.72 15.48 -2.85
N ASP A 38 -2.68 15.58 -3.78
CA ASP A 38 -4.11 15.74 -3.51
C ASP A 38 -4.90 14.48 -3.88
N MET A 39 -4.55 13.33 -3.26
CA MET A 39 -5.20 12.04 -3.52
C MET A 39 -6.48 11.85 -2.67
N GLN A 40 -7.52 11.27 -3.25
CA GLN A 40 -8.74 10.82 -2.54
C GLN A 40 -8.74 9.31 -2.34
N GLU A 41 -8.21 8.58 -3.31
CA GLU A 41 -8.09 7.12 -3.30
C GLU A 41 -6.68 6.71 -3.73
N LEU A 42 -6.16 5.69 -3.04
CA LEU A 42 -4.86 5.10 -3.30
C LEU A 42 -4.98 3.59 -3.33
N ASP A 43 -4.54 2.97 -4.42
CA ASP A 43 -4.37 1.53 -4.54
C ASP A 43 -2.91 1.19 -4.79
N ILE A 44 -2.39 0.23 -4.03
CA ILE A 44 -1.04 -0.30 -4.19
C ILE A 44 -1.12 -1.82 -4.30
N ALA A 45 -0.53 -2.40 -5.34
CA ALA A 45 -0.43 -3.85 -5.53
C ALA A 45 1.03 -4.27 -5.67
N LEU A 46 1.44 -5.28 -4.88
CA LEU A 46 2.76 -5.89 -4.93
C LEU A 46 2.61 -7.34 -5.37
N THR A 47 3.36 -7.76 -6.38
CA THR A 47 3.44 -9.16 -6.83
C THR A 47 4.90 -9.49 -7.12
N GLY A 48 5.53 -10.29 -6.24
CA GLY A 48 6.99 -10.48 -6.32
C GLY A 48 7.73 -9.13 -6.25
N GLU A 49 8.59 -8.80 -7.21
CA GLU A 49 9.30 -7.51 -7.22
C GLU A 49 8.53 -6.37 -7.91
N GLU A 50 7.39 -6.67 -8.52
CA GLU A 50 6.57 -5.68 -9.22
C GLU A 50 5.70 -4.90 -8.23
N VAL A 51 5.65 -3.58 -8.41
CA VAL A 51 4.77 -2.67 -7.67
C VAL A 51 3.96 -1.86 -8.66
N LYS A 52 2.64 -1.83 -8.45
CA LYS A 52 1.73 -0.92 -9.14
C LYS A 52 1.12 0.03 -8.12
N VAL A 53 1.09 1.31 -8.47
CA VAL A 53 0.47 2.36 -7.68
C VAL A 53 -0.56 3.05 -8.57
N ALA A 54 -1.79 3.18 -8.08
CA ALA A 54 -2.81 4.00 -8.71
C ALA A 54 -3.30 5.04 -7.71
N VAL A 55 -3.38 6.29 -8.15
CA VAL A 55 -3.94 7.41 -7.39
C VAL A 55 -5.15 7.91 -8.14
N ASP A 56 -6.31 7.93 -7.49
CA ASP A 56 -7.60 8.31 -8.07
C ASP A 56 -7.88 7.59 -9.41
N GLY A 57 -7.57 6.29 -9.46
CA GLY A 57 -7.72 5.44 -10.65
C GLY A 57 -6.69 5.65 -11.75
N ARG A 58 -5.67 6.51 -11.56
CA ARG A 58 -4.58 6.74 -12.53
C ARG A 58 -3.30 6.05 -12.07
N GLU A 59 -2.76 5.20 -12.93
CA GLU A 59 -1.49 4.52 -12.67
C GLU A 59 -0.33 5.52 -12.64
N ILE A 60 0.49 5.42 -11.59
CA ILE A 60 1.66 6.26 -11.37
C ILE A 60 2.90 5.49 -11.83
N PRO A 61 3.63 5.97 -12.84
CA PRO A 61 4.84 5.29 -13.30
C PRO A 61 5.93 5.36 -12.24
N LEU A 62 6.50 4.21 -11.90
CA LEU A 62 7.57 4.07 -10.93
C LEU A 62 8.90 3.75 -11.63
N ASN A 63 9.99 4.30 -11.10
CA ASN A 63 11.33 3.85 -11.46
C ASN A 63 11.79 2.73 -10.49
N PRO A 64 12.87 1.99 -10.80
CA PRO A 64 13.31 0.86 -9.97
C PRO A 64 13.56 1.22 -8.50
N PHE A 65 14.16 2.38 -8.22
CA PHE A 65 14.42 2.83 -6.85
C PHE A 65 13.11 3.08 -6.08
N THR A 66 12.16 3.78 -6.68
CA THR A 66 10.86 4.03 -6.07
C THR A 66 10.06 2.74 -5.86
N THR A 67 10.10 1.83 -6.83
CA THR A 67 9.50 0.49 -6.72
C THR A 67 10.03 -0.25 -5.49
N GLU A 68 11.36 -0.30 -5.31
CA GLU A 68 11.99 -0.99 -4.19
C GLU A 68 11.64 -0.35 -2.83
N VAL A 69 11.66 0.99 -2.75
CA VAL A 69 11.33 1.74 -1.52
C VAL A 69 9.88 1.48 -1.10
N ILE A 70 8.93 1.49 -2.03
CA ILE A 70 7.51 1.19 -1.73
C ILE A 70 7.35 -0.27 -1.31
N ALA A 71 7.94 -1.20 -2.06
CA ALA A 71 7.82 -2.64 -1.79
C ALA A 71 8.37 -3.01 -0.41
N SER A 72 9.58 -2.58 -0.09
CA SER A 72 10.25 -2.88 1.18
C SER A 72 9.52 -2.26 2.37
N THR A 73 9.08 -1.00 2.24
CA THR A 73 8.32 -0.31 3.30
C THR A 73 7.01 -1.03 3.60
N LEU A 74 6.22 -1.35 2.58
CA LEU A 74 4.92 -2.00 2.79
C LEU A 74 5.09 -3.42 3.33
N ARG A 75 6.05 -4.20 2.82
CA ARG A 75 6.37 -5.52 3.37
C ARG A 75 6.79 -5.46 4.83
N GLY A 76 7.67 -4.52 5.18
CA GLY A 76 8.11 -4.32 6.56
C GLY A 76 6.97 -3.88 7.47
N LEU A 77 6.06 -3.05 6.95
CA LEU A 77 4.91 -2.55 7.69
C LEU A 77 3.89 -3.65 8.01
N ILE A 78 3.63 -4.57 7.08
CA ILE A 78 2.59 -5.60 7.25
C ILE A 78 3.11 -6.93 7.79
N SER A 79 4.41 -7.21 7.71
CA SER A 79 4.99 -8.49 8.18
C SER A 79 4.73 -8.82 9.65
N PRO A 80 4.61 -7.87 10.61
CA PRO A 80 4.26 -8.23 11.99
C PRO A 80 2.76 -8.49 12.19
N LEU A 81 1.92 -8.32 11.16
CA LEU A 81 0.48 -8.49 11.29
C LEU A 81 0.09 -9.96 11.30
N LYS A 82 -0.83 -10.31 12.21
CA LYS A 82 -1.37 -11.67 12.31
C LYS A 82 -2.04 -12.09 10.99
N GLY A 83 -1.69 -13.28 10.51
CA GLY A 83 -2.25 -13.85 9.27
C GLY A 83 -1.56 -13.38 8.00
N VAL A 84 -0.46 -12.63 8.12
CA VAL A 84 0.43 -12.26 7.02
C VAL A 84 1.64 -13.19 7.03
N ASP A 85 1.40 -14.43 6.59
CA ASP A 85 2.47 -15.41 6.36
C ASP A 85 2.75 -15.50 4.85
N ASP A 86 4.03 -15.46 4.47
CA ASP A 86 4.48 -15.56 3.07
C ASP A 86 3.74 -14.60 2.10
N ALA A 87 3.94 -13.29 2.28
CA ALA A 87 3.24 -12.22 1.56
C ALA A 87 3.72 -12.07 0.09
N ALA A 88 3.54 -13.12 -0.71
CA ALA A 88 3.88 -13.15 -2.13
C ALA A 88 3.10 -12.11 -2.95
N GLN A 89 1.84 -11.90 -2.58
CA GLN A 89 0.97 -10.88 -3.16
C GLN A 89 0.35 -10.02 -2.06
N VAL A 90 0.43 -8.71 -2.23
CA VAL A 90 -0.12 -7.73 -1.29
C VAL A 90 -0.94 -6.73 -2.08
N SER A 91 -2.12 -6.37 -1.56
CA SER A 91 -2.90 -5.26 -2.09
C SER A 91 -3.37 -4.38 -0.94
N VAL A 92 -3.13 -3.07 -1.06
CA VAL A 92 -3.58 -2.04 -0.12
C VAL A 92 -4.49 -1.09 -0.88
N SER A 93 -5.66 -0.80 -0.33
CA SER A 93 -6.56 0.22 -0.84
C SER A 93 -6.89 1.19 0.28
N VAL A 94 -6.73 2.49 0.04
CA VAL A 94 -6.91 3.55 1.03
C VAL A 94 -7.90 4.58 0.51
N LYS A 95 -8.90 4.89 1.33
CA LYS A 95 -9.73 6.10 1.17
C LYS A 95 -9.21 7.20 2.08
N VAL A 96 -8.93 8.37 1.52
CA VAL A 96 -8.20 9.46 2.20
C VAL A 96 -9.09 10.38 3.04
N ASP A 97 -10.42 10.37 2.82
CA ASP A 97 -11.44 11.11 3.59
C ASP A 97 -11.16 11.27 5.10
#